data_AF-A0A2V5S4R9-F1
#
_entry.id   AF-A0A2V5S4R9-F1
#
_cell.length_a   1.000
_cell.length_b   1.000
_cell.length_c   1.000
_cell.angle_alpha   90.00
_cell.angle_beta   90.00
_cell.angle_gamma   90.00
#
_symmetry.space_group_name_H-M   'P 1'
#
loop_
_entity.id
_entity.type
_entity.pdbx_description
1 polymer ?
#
loop_
_entity_poly.entity_id
_entity_poly.type
_entity_poly.pdbx_seq_one_letter_code
_entity_poly.pdbx_strand_id
1 'polypeptide(L)'
;MFPLISVVLVLLAALRLRRLLPILRSQRQQVRFIRETLATSPSRDVRRVIVSMSTVPDRINNLRPTIRALLEQTRPPDEIVLAIPEFSVREQRTYVLPKYISRLPRVRI
;
A
#
# COMPACT_ATOMS: atom_id res chain seq x y z
N MET A 1 -9.12 -39.73 30.53
CA MET A 1 -8.78 -38.29 30.60
C MET A 1 -8.01 -37.79 29.37
N PHE A 2 -6.94 -38.46 28.93
CA PHE A 2 -6.14 -38.07 27.76
C PHE A 2 -6.82 -38.07 26.36
N PRO A 3 -7.76 -38.97 26.00
CA PRO A 3 -8.31 -39.00 24.64
C PRO A 3 -9.22 -37.81 24.35
N LEU A 4 -9.96 -37.33 25.35
CA LEU A 4 -10.85 -36.16 25.22
C LEU A 4 -10.06 -34.86 24.96
N ILE A 5 -8.92 -34.69 25.62
CA ILE A 5 -8.05 -33.51 25.42
C ILE A 5 -7.50 -33.50 23.98
N SER A 6 -7.08 -34.66 23.47
CA SER A 6 -6.57 -34.78 22.09
C SER A 6 -7.64 -34.41 21.05
N VAL A 7 -8.87 -34.89 21.22
CA VAL A 7 -10.00 -34.57 20.32
C VAL A 7 -10.31 -33.07 20.29
N VAL A 8 -10.32 -32.41 21.45
CA VAL A 8 -10.55 -30.96 21.54
C VAL A 8 -9.43 -30.18 20.85
N LEU A 9 -8.18 -30.60 21.00
CA LEU A 9 -7.02 -29.95 20.40
C LEU A 9 -7.03 -30.04 18.87
N VAL A 10 -7.40 -31.21 18.33
CA VAL A 10 -7.58 -31.42 16.88
C VAL A 10 -8.72 -30.57 16.33
N LEU A 11 -9.86 -30.51 17.03
CA LEU A 11 -11.00 -29.66 16.63
C LEU A 11 -10.63 -28.18 16.60
N LEU A 12 -9.91 -27.68 17.61
CA LEU A 12 -9.47 -26.28 17.66
C LEU A 12 -8.44 -25.95 16.56
N ALA A 13 -7.50 -26.86 16.27
CA ALA A 13 -6.55 -26.71 15.18
C ALA A 13 -7.26 -26.67 13.81
N ALA A 14 -8.22 -27.56 13.58
CA ALA A 14 -9.03 -27.58 12.36
C ALA A 14 -9.88 -26.30 12.20
N LEU A 15 -10.44 -25.78 13.30
CA LEU A 15 -11.21 -24.53 13.29
C LEU A 15 -10.34 -23.32 12.95
N ARG A 16 -9.12 -23.26 13.53
CA ARG A 16 -8.11 -22.22 13.23
C ARG A 16 -7.68 -22.28 11.77
N LEU A 17 -7.42 -23.47 11.25
CA LEU A 17 -7.01 -23.66 9.85
C LEU A 17 -8.11 -23.23 8.86
N ARG A 18 -9.38 -23.59 9.14
CA ARG A 18 -10.54 -23.15 8.32
C ARG A 18 -10.71 -21.63 8.29
N ARG A 19 -10.35 -20.90 9.35
CA ARG A 19 -10.42 -19.43 9.37
C ARG A 19 -9.32 -18.76 8.54
N LEU A 20 -8.17 -19.39 8.37
CA LEU A 20 -7.03 -18.82 7.61
C LEU A 20 -7.16 -19.03 6.09
N LEU A 21 -7.76 -20.13 5.66
CA LEU A 21 -7.97 -20.47 4.25
C LEU A 21 -8.73 -19.41 3.40
N PRO A 22 -9.84 -18.78 3.86
CA PRO A 22 -10.57 -17.80 3.04
C PRO A 22 -9.78 -16.50 2.81
N ILE A 23 -8.94 -16.09 3.76
CA ILE A 23 -8.12 -14.86 3.67
C ILE A 23 -7.12 -14.97 2.51
N LEU A 24 -6.52 -16.15 2.34
CA LEU A 24 -5.59 -16.43 1.24
C LEU A 24 -6.29 -16.51 -0.13
N ARG A 25 -7.57 -16.90 -0.15
CA ARG A 25 -8.36 -17.03 -1.39
C ARG A 25 -8.84 -15.68 -1.93
N SER A 26 -9.29 -14.76 -1.07
CA SER A 26 -9.85 -13.48 -1.53
C SER A 26 -8.79 -12.59 -2.18
N GLN A 27 -7.55 -12.59 -1.68
CA GLN A 27 -6.46 -11.82 -2.27
C GLN A 27 -6.17 -12.22 -3.73
N ARG A 28 -6.21 -13.52 -4.03
CA ARG A 28 -5.95 -14.00 -5.40
C ARG A 28 -7.04 -13.58 -6.38
N GLN A 29 -8.30 -13.57 -5.94
CA GLN A 29 -9.43 -13.16 -6.79
C GLN A 29 -9.40 -11.67 -7.09
N GLN A 30 -9.07 -10.83 -6.11
CA GLN A 30 -8.97 -9.38 -6.31
C GLN A 30 -7.82 -9.01 -7.27
N VAL A 31 -6.64 -9.63 -7.12
CA VAL A 31 -5.51 -9.45 -8.04
C VAL A 31 -5.89 -9.87 -9.45
N ARG A 32 -6.57 -11.01 -9.59
CA ARG A 32 -7.03 -11.52 -10.88
C ARG A 32 -8.04 -10.57 -11.54
N PHE A 33 -9.04 -10.10 -10.80
CA PHE A 33 -10.01 -9.13 -11.29
C PHE A 33 -9.36 -7.82 -11.75
N ILE A 34 -8.42 -7.28 -10.96
CA ILE A 34 -7.68 -6.07 -11.33
C ILE A 34 -6.92 -6.29 -12.64
N ARG A 35 -6.25 -7.45 -12.78
CA ARG A 35 -5.48 -7.77 -13.99
C ARG A 35 -6.39 -7.93 -15.20
N GLU A 36 -7.45 -8.71 -15.10
CA GLU A 36 -8.34 -9.04 -16.23
C GLU A 36 -9.22 -7.85 -16.63
N THR A 37 -9.66 -7.03 -15.69
CA THR A 37 -10.60 -5.92 -15.95
C THR A 37 -9.87 -4.60 -16.19
N LEU A 38 -8.84 -4.29 -15.40
CA LEU A 38 -8.20 -2.96 -15.42
C LEU A 38 -6.91 -2.93 -16.25
N ALA A 39 -6.15 -4.04 -16.32
CA ALA A 39 -4.88 -4.08 -17.05
C ALA A 39 -5.04 -4.42 -18.55
N THR A 40 -6.20 -4.89 -18.99
CA THR A 40 -6.47 -5.27 -20.41
C THR A 40 -6.81 -4.08 -21.31
N SER A 41 -6.70 -2.84 -20.81
CA SER A 41 -6.79 -1.66 -21.68
C SER A 41 -5.60 -1.64 -22.66
N PRO A 42 -5.82 -1.45 -23.98
CA PRO A 42 -4.76 -1.49 -24.98
C PRO A 42 -3.66 -0.47 -24.65
N SER A 43 -2.41 -0.92 -24.85
CA SER A 43 -1.16 -0.31 -24.39
C SER A 43 -1.20 1.22 -24.22
N ARG A 44 -1.32 1.67 -22.97
CA ARG A 44 -1.18 3.08 -22.57
C ARG A 44 0.28 3.48 -22.31
N ASP A 45 1.23 2.83 -22.97
CA ASP A 45 2.67 3.02 -22.75
C ASP A 45 3.22 4.37 -23.26
N VAL A 46 2.36 5.20 -23.86
CA VAL A 46 2.78 6.46 -24.51
C VAL A 46 2.58 7.69 -23.61
N ARG A 47 1.73 7.62 -22.58
CA ARG A 47 1.38 8.83 -21.80
C ARG A 47 2.14 8.85 -20.48
N ARG A 48 2.94 9.90 -20.28
CA ARG A 48 3.55 10.22 -18.99
C ARG A 48 2.46 10.29 -17.90
N VAL A 49 2.68 9.65 -16.76
CA VAL A 49 1.85 9.80 -15.56
C VAL A 49 2.60 10.37 -14.40
N ILE A 50 2.00 11.42 -13.87
CA ILE A 50 2.48 12.19 -12.74
C ILE A 50 1.46 12.01 -11.63
N VAL A 51 1.91 11.50 -10.49
CA VAL A 51 1.10 11.44 -9.27
C VAL A 51 1.37 12.71 -8.49
N SER A 52 0.34 13.53 -8.28
CA SER A 52 0.42 14.69 -7.38
C SER A 52 -0.25 14.35 -6.06
N MET A 53 0.43 14.59 -4.94
CA MET A 53 -0.11 14.37 -3.61
C MET A 53 0.39 15.41 -2.62
N SER A 54 -0.39 15.64 -1.56
CA SER A 54 0.01 16.44 -0.40
C SER A 54 0.00 15.58 0.85
N THR A 55 0.67 16.04 1.90
CA THR A 55 0.66 15.40 3.21
C THR A 55 0.47 16.45 4.29
N VAL A 56 0.41 16.02 5.55
CA VAL A 56 0.46 16.88 6.72
C VAL A 56 1.72 16.58 7.52
N PRO A 57 2.20 17.49 8.37
CA PRO A 57 3.46 17.29 9.06
C PRO A 57 3.50 16.01 9.92
N ASP A 58 2.37 15.52 10.49
CA ASP A 58 2.41 14.28 11.31
C ASP A 58 2.62 13.04 10.45
N ARG A 59 2.22 13.10 9.17
CA ARG A 59 2.30 11.96 8.24
C ARG A 59 3.53 11.99 7.35
N ILE A 60 4.23 13.13 7.23
CA ILE A 60 5.41 13.24 6.36
C ILE A 60 6.51 12.25 6.73
N ASN A 61 6.65 11.89 8.01
CA ASN A 61 7.64 10.91 8.47
C ASN A 61 7.32 9.47 8.03
N ASN A 62 6.05 9.19 7.68
CA ASN A 62 5.54 7.87 7.36
C ASN A 62 5.15 7.71 5.88
N LEU A 63 5.63 8.58 4.98
CA LEU A 63 5.30 8.50 3.55
C LEU A 63 6.04 7.39 2.80
N ARG A 64 7.15 6.89 3.34
CA ARG A 64 7.98 5.87 2.66
C ARG A 64 7.20 4.66 2.14
N PRO A 65 6.29 4.03 2.91
CA PRO A 65 5.48 2.90 2.43
C PRO A 65 4.54 3.31 1.29
N THR A 66 3.94 4.50 1.36
CA THR A 66 3.05 5.02 0.31
C THR A 66 3.79 5.24 -1.00
N ILE A 67 4.95 5.89 -0.95
CA ILE A 67 5.77 6.13 -2.15
C ILE A 67 6.24 4.79 -2.74
N ARG A 68 6.67 3.84 -1.89
CA ARG A 68 7.02 2.49 -2.36
C ARG A 68 5.85 1.80 -3.06
N ALA A 69 4.66 1.82 -2.46
CA ALA A 69 3.48 1.21 -3.05
C ALA A 69 3.10 1.82 -4.41
N LEU A 70 3.30 3.13 -4.61
CA LEU A 70 3.10 3.79 -5.90
C LEU A 70 4.14 3.32 -6.95
N LEU A 71 5.40 3.19 -6.55
CA LEU A 71 6.48 2.73 -7.43
C LEU A 71 6.38 1.24 -7.79
N GLU A 72 5.70 0.44 -6.97
CA GLU A 72 5.50 -1.01 -7.18
C GLU A 72 4.20 -1.34 -7.93
N GLN A 73 3.44 -0.34 -8.39
CA GLN A 73 2.24 -0.58 -9.20
C GLN A 73 2.57 -1.23 -10.53
N THR A 74 1.62 -2.02 -11.07
CA THR A 74 1.72 -2.66 -12.40
C THR A 74 2.13 -1.69 -13.51
N ARG A 75 1.75 -0.42 -13.37
CA ARG A 75 2.28 0.70 -14.16
C ARG A 75 2.75 1.78 -13.18
N PRO A 76 4.07 1.90 -12.90
CA PRO A 76 4.57 2.89 -11.97
C PRO A 76 4.46 4.30 -12.56
N PRO A 77 4.30 5.34 -11.72
CA PRO A 77 4.32 6.71 -12.20
C PRO A 77 5.71 7.11 -12.69
N ASP A 78 5.76 7.97 -13.70
CA ASP A 78 7.00 8.56 -14.21
C ASP A 78 7.55 9.61 -13.23
N GLU A 79 6.66 10.28 -12.49
CA GLU A 79 6.99 11.28 -11.49
C GLU A 79 5.95 11.28 -10.35
N ILE A 80 6.43 11.56 -9.15
CA ILE A 80 5.62 11.80 -7.96
C ILE A 80 5.93 13.21 -7.46
N VAL A 81 4.94 14.11 -7.51
CA VAL A 81 5.03 15.48 -7.01
C VAL A 81 4.41 15.52 -5.62
N LEU A 82 5.22 15.85 -4.61
CA LEU A 82 4.82 15.95 -3.22
C LEU A 82 4.73 17.42 -2.81
N ALA A 83 3.52 17.96 -2.76
CA ALA A 83 3.29 19.33 -2.34
C ALA A 83 3.52 19.48 -0.83
N ILE A 84 4.56 20.23 -0.46
CA ILE A 84 4.94 20.53 0.93
C ILE A 84 5.00 22.05 1.11
N PRO A 85 3.94 22.69 1.63
CA PRO A 85 3.95 24.11 1.90
C PRO A 85 4.83 24.42 3.12
N GLU A 86 5.11 25.68 3.38
CA GLU A 86 5.87 26.10 4.56
C GLU A 86 5.11 25.79 5.85
N PHE A 87 3.79 26.04 5.88
CA PHE A 87 2.96 25.91 7.08
C PHE A 87 1.69 25.07 6.87
N SER A 88 1.35 24.23 7.86
CA SER A 88 0.11 23.47 7.90
C SER A 88 -0.94 24.20 8.74
N VAL A 89 -1.97 24.74 8.10
CA VAL A 89 -3.14 25.32 8.80
C VAL A 89 -3.86 24.26 9.65
N ARG A 90 -3.88 23.01 9.20
CA ARG A 90 -4.59 21.92 9.88
C ARG A 90 -3.93 21.50 11.19
N GLU A 91 -2.59 21.48 11.24
CA GLU A 91 -1.82 21.07 12.42
C GLU A 91 -1.16 22.25 13.15
N GLN A 92 -1.38 23.48 12.66
CA GLN A 92 -0.83 24.72 13.21
C GLN A 92 0.69 24.66 13.41
N ARG A 93 1.43 24.12 12.42
CA ARG A 93 2.89 24.00 12.48
C ARG A 93 3.56 23.92 11.12
N THR A 94 4.83 24.27 11.10
CA THR A 94 5.73 24.22 9.94
C THR A 94 6.09 22.78 9.56
N TYR A 95 6.34 22.53 8.27
CA TYR A 95 6.85 21.24 7.81
C TYR A 95 8.34 21.09 8.11
N VAL A 96 8.72 19.92 8.64
CA VAL A 96 10.13 19.51 8.75
C VAL A 96 10.34 18.40 7.72
N LEU A 97 11.14 18.68 6.69
CA LEU A 97 11.38 17.74 5.61
C LEU A 97 12.32 16.60 6.06
N PRO A 98 11.87 15.33 6.07
CA PRO A 98 12.74 14.22 6.43
C PRO A 98 13.79 13.96 5.35
N LYS A 99 15.05 13.73 5.75
CA LYS A 99 16.18 13.46 4.85
C LYS A 99 15.98 12.28 3.89
N TYR A 100 15.05 11.37 4.20
CA TYR A 100 14.79 10.23 3.33
C TYR A 100 14.00 10.63 2.07
N ILE A 101 13.21 11.71 2.09
CA ILE A 101 12.36 12.10 0.96
C ILE A 101 13.22 12.49 -0.24
N SER A 102 14.32 13.21 -0.03
CA SER A 102 15.27 13.58 -1.09
C SER A 102 16.01 12.39 -1.70
N ARG A 103 15.93 11.20 -1.08
CA ARG A 103 16.56 9.96 -1.57
C ARG A 103 15.56 9.05 -2.29
N LEU A 104 14.28 9.40 -2.33
CA LEU A 104 13.26 8.57 -2.98
C LEU A 104 13.27 8.78 -4.49
N PRO A 105 13.22 7.70 -5.28
CA PRO A 105 13.27 7.81 -6.73
C PRO A 105 11.98 8.43 -7.27
N ARG A 106 12.10 9.24 -8.33
CA ARG A 106 10.99 9.90 -9.03
C ARG A 106 10.17 10.88 -8.18
N VAL A 107 10.62 11.22 -6.98
CA VAL A 107 9.93 12.20 -6.11
C VAL A 107 10.49 13.60 -6.33
N ARG A 108 9.60 14.55 -6.58
CA ARG A 108 9.85 16.00 -6.60
C ARG A 108 9.00 16.67 -5.53
N ILE A 109 9.57 17.64 -4.83
CA ILE A 109 8.86 18.50 -3.86
C ILE A 109 8.46 19.79 -4.57
#